data_AF-A0A1Z8REZ4-F1
#
_entry.id   AF-A0A1Z8REZ4-F1
#
_cell.length_a   1.000
_cell.length_b   1.000
_cell.length_c   1.000
_cell.angle_alpha   90.00
_cell.angle_beta   90.00
_cell.angle_gamma   90.00
#
_symmetry.space_group_name_H-M   'P 1'
#
loop_
_entity.id
_entity.type
_entity.pdbx_description
1 polymer ?
#
loop_
_entity_poly.entity_id
_entity_poly.type
_entity_poly.pdbx_seq_one_letter_code
_entity_poly.pdbx_strand_id
1 'polypeptide(L)'
;MLLVRPPSRPLLIDIFRGVLDDRHSREEVASWYRAVTSLPDFTPLTVANGHWYFESLSALDIPMAMGDSGYFVRERDIEEYIADLDGIAASDHLGEIARIRVHEMPTTTIFKPLLMFDQPNYQAFDELGLTSVRGIFDPHLDLVEHIHLRFEDQLYLFIRQYDDQARSVMVLGTERDQETLDDLLLRLGMT
;
A
#
# COMPACT_ATOMS: atom_id res chain seq x y z
N MET A 1 10.82 -20.91 11.86
CA MET A 1 11.97 -19.99 12.00
C MET A 1 12.57 -19.72 10.64
N LEU A 2 12.31 -18.54 10.09
CA LEU A 2 12.86 -18.08 8.82
C LEU A 2 14.39 -17.98 8.85
N LEU A 3 15.04 -18.44 7.79
CA LEU A 3 16.50 -18.34 7.66
C LEU A 3 16.90 -16.89 7.33
N VAL A 4 17.82 -16.32 8.10
CA VAL A 4 18.37 -14.98 7.84
C VAL A 4 19.26 -15.03 6.60
N ARG A 5 18.79 -14.43 5.51
CA ARG A 5 19.49 -14.35 4.22
C ARG A 5 19.02 -13.12 3.44
N PRO A 6 19.79 -12.63 2.44
CA PRO A 6 19.37 -11.51 1.61
C PRO A 6 17.97 -11.73 1.00
N PRO A 7 17.13 -10.68 0.95
CA PRO A 7 15.79 -10.80 0.41
C PRO A 7 15.82 -10.98 -1.11
N SER A 8 14.77 -11.58 -1.65
CA SER A 8 14.52 -11.67 -3.09
C SER A 8 13.02 -11.68 -3.34
N ARG A 9 12.58 -11.29 -4.54
CA ARG A 9 11.14 -11.33 -4.91
C ARG A 9 10.49 -12.70 -4.66
N PRO A 10 11.09 -13.85 -5.06
CA PRO A 10 10.51 -15.16 -4.76
C PRO A 10 10.42 -15.47 -3.26
N LEU A 11 11.43 -15.08 -2.48
CA LEU A 11 11.42 -15.27 -1.02
C LEU A 11 10.34 -14.42 -0.36
N LEU A 12 10.18 -13.18 -0.82
CA LEU A 12 9.17 -12.26 -0.30
C LEU A 12 7.75 -12.81 -0.53
N ILE A 13 7.47 -13.32 -1.73
CA ILE A 13 6.20 -13.99 -2.04
C ILE A 13 5.98 -15.23 -1.15
N ASP A 14 7.01 -16.07 -0.96
CA ASP A 14 6.90 -17.25 -0.08
C ASP A 14 6.62 -16.87 1.38
N ILE A 15 7.28 -15.82 1.89
CA ILE A 15 7.04 -15.29 3.23
C ILE A 15 5.60 -14.79 3.36
N PHE A 16 5.11 -13.99 2.41
CA PHE A 16 3.75 -13.49 2.43
C PHE A 16 2.70 -14.59 2.39
N ARG A 17 2.86 -15.57 1.48
CA ARG A 17 2.00 -16.77 1.45
C ARG A 17 2.10 -17.54 2.76
N GLY A 18 3.30 -17.65 3.32
CA GLY A 18 3.50 -18.31 4.61
C GLY A 18 2.81 -17.61 5.78
N VAL A 19 2.62 -16.29 5.74
CA VAL A 19 1.78 -15.58 6.72
C VAL A 19 0.31 -15.91 6.52
N LEU A 20 -0.19 -15.87 5.28
CA LEU A 20 -1.60 -16.20 4.97
C LEU A 20 -1.95 -17.67 5.26
N ASP A 21 -0.99 -18.58 5.11
CA ASP A 21 -1.15 -20.02 5.36
C ASP A 21 -0.81 -20.42 6.82
N ASP A 22 -0.64 -19.46 7.73
CA ASP A 22 -0.21 -19.68 9.13
C ASP A 22 1.11 -20.46 9.30
N ARG A 23 1.96 -20.54 8.27
CA ARG A 23 3.30 -21.14 8.33
C ARG A 23 4.30 -20.27 9.08
N HIS A 24 4.08 -18.95 9.06
CA HIS A 24 4.91 -17.95 9.74
C HIS A 24 4.01 -17.00 10.53
N SER A 25 4.37 -16.74 11.79
CA SER A 25 3.70 -15.68 12.54
C SER A 25 4.17 -14.30 12.06
N ARG A 26 3.34 -13.27 12.24
CA ARG A 26 3.68 -11.89 11.88
C ARG A 26 4.92 -11.39 12.64
N GLU A 27 5.03 -11.75 13.91
CA GLU A 27 6.18 -11.43 14.77
C GLU A 27 7.45 -12.15 14.32
N GLU A 28 7.35 -13.40 13.87
CA GLU A 28 8.47 -14.14 13.28
C GLU A 28 9.00 -13.40 12.05
N VAL A 29 8.10 -12.94 11.17
CA VAL A 29 8.48 -12.22 9.94
C VAL A 29 9.07 -10.85 10.25
N ALA A 30 8.46 -10.07 11.15
CA ALA A 30 9.00 -8.78 11.56
C ALA A 30 10.37 -8.92 12.24
N SER A 31 10.57 -9.97 13.04
CA SER A 31 11.88 -10.31 13.61
C SER A 31 12.90 -10.68 12.54
N TRP A 32 12.49 -11.47 11.54
CA TRP A 32 13.33 -11.81 10.39
C TRP A 32 13.74 -10.57 9.59
N TYR A 33 12.82 -9.64 9.31
CA TYR A 33 13.12 -8.38 8.66
C TYR A 33 14.24 -7.62 9.40
N ARG A 34 14.11 -7.46 10.73
CA ARG A 34 15.13 -6.79 11.58
C ARG A 34 16.49 -7.51 11.53
N ALA A 35 16.50 -8.83 11.48
CA ALA A 35 17.72 -9.62 11.38
C ALA A 35 18.39 -9.48 9.99
N VAL A 36 17.60 -9.40 8.92
CA VAL A 36 18.11 -9.25 7.55
C VAL A 36 18.68 -7.84 7.31
N THR A 37 17.99 -6.80 7.78
CA THR A 37 18.43 -5.40 7.61
C THR A 37 19.67 -5.04 8.45
N SER A 38 20.00 -5.85 9.47
CA SER A 38 21.21 -5.69 10.28
C SER A 38 22.44 -6.45 9.76
N LEU A 39 22.33 -7.15 8.62
CA LEU A 39 23.47 -7.82 8.00
C LEU A 39 24.49 -6.79 7.48
N PRO A 40 25.80 -7.00 7.68
CA PRO A 40 26.85 -6.07 7.20
C PRO A 40 26.81 -5.80 5.69
N ASP A 41 26.43 -6.81 4.90
CA ASP A 41 26.37 -6.75 3.43
C ASP A 41 24.90 -6.68 2.94
N PHE A 42 23.97 -6.20 3.77
CA PHE A 42 22.58 -6.04 3.37
C PHE A 42 22.47 -5.10 2.17
N THR A 43 21.82 -5.60 1.12
CA THR A 43 21.47 -4.80 -0.07
C THR A 43 19.95 -4.76 -0.18
N PRO A 44 19.32 -3.56 -0.15
CA PRO A 44 17.89 -3.43 -0.35
C PRO A 44 17.44 -3.98 -1.70
N LEU A 45 16.20 -4.47 -1.77
CA LEU A 45 15.58 -4.78 -3.06
C LEU A 45 15.41 -3.50 -3.89
N THR A 46 15.41 -3.63 -5.21
CA THR A 46 14.94 -2.56 -6.09
C THR A 46 13.42 -2.45 -6.00
N VAL A 47 12.85 -1.29 -6.36
CA VAL A 47 11.37 -1.09 -6.43
C VAL A 47 10.70 -2.19 -7.27
N ALA A 48 11.24 -2.48 -8.47
CA ALA A 48 10.72 -3.53 -9.35
C ALA A 48 10.79 -4.97 -8.77
N ASN A 49 11.56 -5.18 -7.71
CA ASN A 49 11.68 -6.46 -7.02
C ASN A 49 10.94 -6.48 -5.68
N GLY A 50 10.18 -5.42 -5.34
CA GLY A 50 9.37 -5.38 -4.13
C GLY A 50 10.00 -4.68 -2.94
N HIS A 51 10.83 -3.65 -3.14
CA HIS A 51 11.42 -2.85 -2.05
C HIS A 51 10.39 -2.45 -0.99
N TRP A 52 9.30 -1.78 -1.40
CA TRP A 52 8.28 -1.29 -0.47
C TRP A 52 7.50 -2.40 0.24
N TYR A 53 7.29 -3.53 -0.43
CA TYR A 53 6.68 -4.71 0.20
C TYR A 53 7.63 -5.35 1.22
N PHE A 54 8.94 -5.32 0.98
CA PHE A 54 9.92 -5.73 1.97
C PHE A 54 9.95 -4.77 3.18
N GLU A 55 9.92 -3.45 2.97
CA GLU A 55 9.85 -2.48 4.07
C GLU A 55 8.56 -2.64 4.90
N SER A 56 7.44 -2.93 4.23
CA SER A 56 6.15 -3.21 4.88
C SER A 56 6.17 -4.43 5.81
N LEU A 57 7.16 -5.34 5.71
CA LEU A 57 7.32 -6.44 6.66
C LEU A 57 7.56 -5.95 8.09
N SER A 58 8.18 -4.79 8.25
CA SER A 58 8.40 -4.17 9.56
C SER A 58 7.12 -3.72 10.26
N ALA A 59 6.01 -3.63 9.51
CA ALA A 59 4.70 -3.23 10.01
C ALA A 59 3.73 -4.42 10.20
N LEU A 60 4.14 -5.65 9.91
CA LEU A 60 3.26 -6.83 9.97
C LEU A 60 2.79 -7.16 11.39
N ASP A 61 3.63 -6.91 12.41
CA ASP A 61 3.36 -7.16 13.82
C ASP A 61 2.82 -5.92 14.56
N ILE A 62 2.57 -4.82 13.85
CA ILE A 62 2.03 -3.59 14.44
C ILE A 62 0.52 -3.74 14.66
N PRO A 63 0.02 -3.65 15.91
CA PRO A 63 -1.40 -3.66 16.18
C PRO A 63 -2.09 -2.42 15.64
N MET A 64 -3.31 -2.57 15.15
CA MET A 64 -4.13 -1.42 14.76
C MET A 64 -4.67 -0.74 16.02
N ALA A 65 -4.28 0.52 16.25
CA ALA A 65 -4.75 1.29 17.40
C ALA A 65 -6.17 1.85 17.23
N MET A 66 -6.68 1.92 15.99
CA MET A 66 -7.90 2.66 15.62
C MET A 66 -8.89 1.75 14.87
N GLY A 67 -10.08 1.55 15.44
CA GLY A 67 -11.25 1.00 14.73
C GLY A 67 -11.41 -0.52 14.77
N ASP A 68 -10.39 -1.28 14.34
CA ASP A 68 -10.49 -2.75 14.23
C ASP A 68 -9.55 -3.50 15.18
N SER A 69 -10.02 -4.61 15.73
CA SER A 69 -9.15 -5.58 16.41
C SER A 69 -8.29 -6.30 15.36
N GLY A 70 -6.98 -6.11 15.40
CA GLY A 70 -6.07 -6.80 14.50
C GLY A 70 -4.75 -6.07 14.31
N TYR A 71 -4.12 -6.31 13.15
CA TYR A 71 -2.88 -5.68 12.74
C TYR A 71 -3.13 -4.56 11.75
N PHE A 72 -2.20 -3.59 11.69
CA PHE A 72 -2.24 -2.50 10.73
C PHE A 72 -2.31 -3.02 9.29
N VAL A 73 -1.36 -3.88 8.91
CA VAL A 73 -1.38 -4.60 7.61
C VAL A 73 -2.39 -5.75 7.69
N ARG A 74 -3.45 -5.68 6.90
CA ARG A 74 -4.54 -6.66 6.82
C ARG A 74 -4.13 -7.84 5.95
N GLU A 75 -4.83 -8.98 6.04
CA GLU A 75 -4.58 -10.13 5.15
C GLU A 75 -4.75 -9.77 3.68
N ARG A 76 -5.81 -9.02 3.34
CA ARG A 76 -6.01 -8.49 1.98
C ARG A 76 -4.88 -7.60 1.49
N ASP A 77 -4.18 -6.88 2.37
CA ASP A 77 -3.01 -6.09 1.96
C ASP A 77 -1.88 -7.01 1.51
N ILE A 78 -1.68 -8.13 2.22
CA ILE A 78 -0.68 -9.15 1.88
C ILE A 78 -1.04 -9.84 0.54
N GLU A 79 -2.32 -10.16 0.33
CA GLU A 79 -2.81 -10.68 -0.95
C GLU A 79 -2.50 -9.70 -2.10
N GLU A 80 -2.70 -8.41 -1.85
CA GLU A 80 -2.40 -7.34 -2.82
C GLU A 80 -0.91 -7.18 -3.10
N TYR A 81 -0.05 -7.32 -2.09
CA TYR A 81 1.39 -7.36 -2.30
C TYR A 81 1.79 -8.52 -3.20
N ILE A 82 1.24 -9.71 -2.95
CA ILE A 82 1.52 -10.90 -3.77
C ILE A 82 1.03 -10.66 -5.21
N ALA A 83 -0.18 -10.11 -5.39
CA ALA A 83 -0.73 -9.85 -6.71
C ALA A 83 0.12 -8.85 -7.53
N ASP A 84 0.58 -7.76 -6.91
CA ASP A 84 1.50 -6.82 -7.58
C ASP A 84 2.86 -7.48 -7.88
N LEU A 85 3.40 -8.23 -6.91
CA LEU A 85 4.62 -9.02 -7.08
C LEU A 85 4.49 -10.19 -8.07
N ASP A 86 3.29 -10.61 -8.45
CA ASP A 86 3.06 -11.60 -9.50
C ASP A 86 2.70 -10.93 -10.84
N GLY A 87 2.56 -9.59 -10.87
CA GLY A 87 2.19 -8.82 -12.06
C GLY A 87 0.74 -9.03 -12.50
N ILE A 88 -0.14 -9.29 -11.54
CA ILE A 88 -1.57 -9.51 -11.77
C ILE A 88 -2.26 -8.14 -11.77
N ALA A 89 -2.95 -7.78 -12.85
CA ALA A 89 -3.67 -6.51 -12.98
C ALA A 89 -4.85 -6.38 -12.00
N ALA A 90 -5.14 -5.16 -11.54
CA ALA A 90 -6.32 -4.89 -10.72
C ALA A 90 -7.61 -5.12 -11.51
N SER A 91 -8.64 -5.65 -10.82
CA SER A 91 -9.96 -5.90 -11.41
C SER A 91 -11.05 -4.97 -10.87
N ASP A 92 -10.77 -4.27 -9.77
CA ASP A 92 -11.77 -3.50 -9.03
C ASP A 92 -12.10 -2.21 -9.80
N HIS A 93 -13.39 -1.93 -9.95
CA HIS A 93 -13.89 -0.74 -10.61
C HIS A 93 -15.16 -0.22 -9.93
N LEU A 94 -15.32 1.10 -9.96
CA LEU A 94 -16.51 1.81 -9.51
C LEU A 94 -16.99 2.70 -10.65
N GLY A 95 -17.93 2.19 -11.45
CA GLY A 95 -18.33 2.86 -12.70
C GLY A 95 -17.14 3.00 -13.65
N GLU A 96 -16.76 4.24 -13.96
CA GLU A 96 -15.63 4.58 -14.85
C GLU A 96 -14.28 4.68 -14.10
N ILE A 97 -14.29 4.59 -12.78
CA ILE A 97 -13.10 4.67 -11.95
C ILE A 97 -12.50 3.26 -11.86
N ALA A 98 -11.31 3.08 -12.39
CA ALA A 98 -10.58 1.82 -12.29
C ALA A 98 -9.51 1.91 -11.20
N ARG A 99 -9.46 0.93 -10.31
CA ARG A 99 -8.28 0.71 -9.49
C ARG A 99 -7.14 0.22 -10.38
N ILE A 100 -5.92 0.63 -10.09
CA ILE A 100 -4.72 0.10 -10.73
C ILE A 100 -3.69 -0.31 -9.68
N ARG A 101 -2.81 -1.25 -10.03
CA ARG A 101 -1.62 -1.60 -9.23
C ARG A 101 -0.39 -0.85 -9.71
N VAL A 102 0.68 -0.89 -8.91
CA VAL A 102 1.90 -0.11 -9.17
C VAL A 102 2.59 -0.57 -10.45
N HIS A 103 2.66 -1.88 -10.68
CA HIS A 103 3.28 -2.43 -11.90
C HIS A 103 2.52 -2.10 -13.20
N GLU A 104 1.25 -1.67 -13.12
CA GLU A 104 0.44 -1.28 -14.29
C GLU A 104 0.73 0.16 -14.73
N MET A 105 1.33 0.97 -13.86
CA MET A 105 1.63 2.36 -14.15
C MET A 105 2.88 2.50 -15.04
N PRO A 106 2.92 3.49 -15.95
CA PRO A 106 4.14 3.85 -16.65
C PRO A 106 5.26 4.19 -15.66
N THR A 107 6.48 3.71 -15.91
CA THR A 107 7.65 3.98 -15.04
C THR A 107 8.05 5.46 -14.99
N THR A 108 7.52 6.28 -15.90
CA THR A 108 7.73 7.73 -15.98
C THR A 108 6.62 8.55 -15.31
N THR A 109 5.66 7.89 -14.64
CA THR A 109 4.56 8.56 -13.95
C THR A 109 5.10 9.43 -12.82
N ILE A 110 4.67 10.70 -12.79
CA ILE A 110 5.01 11.63 -11.72
C ILE A 110 3.71 12.14 -11.11
N PHE A 111 3.51 11.83 -9.84
CA PHE A 111 2.40 12.33 -9.03
C PHE A 111 2.77 13.69 -8.41
N LYS A 112 1.85 14.65 -8.49
CA LYS A 112 1.97 15.97 -7.86
C LYS A 112 0.84 16.17 -6.86
N PRO A 113 1.07 16.84 -5.72
CA PRO A 113 -0.01 17.18 -4.79
C PRO A 113 -1.06 18.05 -5.47
N LEU A 114 -2.32 17.65 -5.32
CA LEU A 114 -3.48 18.38 -5.83
C LEU A 114 -4.33 18.93 -4.68
N LEU A 115 -4.68 18.07 -3.71
CA LEU A 115 -5.57 18.41 -2.62
C LEU A 115 -5.17 17.68 -1.35
N MET A 116 -5.46 18.29 -0.20
CA MET A 116 -5.48 17.61 1.09
C MET A 116 -6.77 18.02 1.81
N PHE A 117 -7.51 17.06 2.34
CA PHE A 117 -8.79 17.32 3.02
C PHE A 117 -8.96 16.44 4.25
N ASP A 118 -9.81 16.90 5.18
CA ASP A 118 -10.15 16.17 6.40
C ASP A 118 -11.14 15.04 6.06
N GLN A 119 -10.77 13.81 6.40
CA GLN A 119 -11.56 12.60 6.28
C GLN A 119 -11.43 11.78 7.58
N PRO A 120 -12.23 12.10 8.62
CA PRO A 120 -12.12 11.46 9.92
C PRO A 120 -12.59 10.00 9.94
N ASN A 121 -13.29 9.53 8.88
CA ASN A 121 -13.65 8.13 8.77
C ASN A 121 -12.46 7.28 8.31
N TYR A 122 -11.85 6.52 9.24
CA TYR A 122 -10.74 5.61 8.96
C TYR A 122 -11.09 4.46 8.02
N GLN A 123 -12.38 4.14 7.85
CA GLN A 123 -12.87 3.11 6.93
C GLN A 123 -13.30 3.69 5.58
N ALA A 124 -13.11 4.99 5.33
CA ALA A 124 -13.57 5.64 4.09
C ALA A 124 -13.11 4.93 2.81
N PHE A 125 -11.88 4.40 2.76
CA PHE A 125 -11.43 3.63 1.59
C PHE A 125 -12.12 2.27 1.45
N ASP A 126 -12.42 1.60 2.57
CA ASP A 126 -13.13 0.32 2.56
C ASP A 126 -14.58 0.47 2.06
N GLU A 127 -15.19 1.62 2.34
CA GLU A 127 -16.54 1.97 1.92
C GLU A 127 -16.64 2.32 0.42
N LEU A 128 -15.52 2.61 -0.27
CA LEU A 128 -15.51 2.91 -1.71
C LEU A 128 -15.86 1.70 -2.59
N GLY A 129 -15.77 0.48 -2.04
CA GLY A 129 -15.84 -0.75 -2.84
C GLY A 129 -14.62 -0.96 -3.74
N LEU A 130 -13.52 -0.24 -3.49
CA LEU A 130 -12.24 -0.39 -4.16
C LEU A 130 -11.18 -0.78 -3.14
N THR A 131 -10.32 -1.72 -3.50
CA THR A 131 -9.31 -2.23 -2.57
C THR A 131 -8.17 -1.21 -2.39
N SER A 132 -8.03 -0.71 -1.17
CA SER A 132 -6.85 0.04 -0.73
C SER A 132 -5.75 -0.90 -0.22
N VAL A 133 -4.54 -0.38 -0.11
CA VAL A 133 -3.38 -1.12 0.39
C VAL A 133 -2.72 -0.35 1.53
N ARG A 134 -2.51 -1.02 2.67
CA ARG A 134 -1.73 -0.51 3.80
C ARG A 134 -0.28 -0.95 3.71
N GLY A 135 0.64 -0.25 4.35
CA GLY A 135 2.05 -0.64 4.42
C GLY A 135 2.98 0.53 4.68
N ILE A 136 4.24 0.34 4.33
CA ILE A 136 5.28 1.36 4.33
C ILE A 136 5.73 1.56 2.88
N PHE A 137 5.56 2.78 2.37
CA PHE A 137 5.83 3.12 0.97
C PHE A 137 6.70 4.36 0.82
N ASP A 138 7.36 4.77 1.90
CA ASP A 138 8.26 5.90 1.92
C ASP A 138 9.50 5.64 2.81
N PRO A 139 10.61 6.38 2.60
CA PRO A 139 11.86 6.16 3.33
C PRO A 139 11.82 6.50 4.83
N HIS A 140 10.83 7.25 5.30
CA HIS A 140 10.67 7.61 6.71
C HIS A 140 9.98 6.50 7.53
N LEU A 141 9.56 5.42 6.86
CA LEU A 141 8.85 4.29 7.45
C LEU A 141 7.48 4.66 8.01
N ASP A 142 6.79 5.61 7.36
CA ASP A 142 5.46 6.01 7.78
C ASP A 142 4.46 4.89 7.44
N LEU A 143 3.54 4.64 8.38
CA LEU A 143 2.43 3.74 8.16
C LEU A 143 1.40 4.45 7.30
N VAL A 144 1.13 3.94 6.11
CA VAL A 144 0.19 4.58 5.18
C VAL A 144 -0.82 3.60 4.62
N GLU A 145 -2.01 4.10 4.29
CA GLU A 145 -2.98 3.44 3.43
C GLU A 145 -3.10 4.25 2.15
N HIS A 146 -3.03 3.58 1.01
CA HIS A 146 -3.15 4.23 -0.28
C HIS A 146 -4.05 3.49 -1.26
N ILE A 147 -4.49 4.21 -2.29
CA ILE A 147 -5.16 3.62 -3.43
C ILE A 147 -4.78 4.38 -4.70
N HIS A 148 -4.42 3.64 -5.75
CA HIS A 148 -4.14 4.18 -7.08
C HIS A 148 -5.37 4.00 -7.96
N LEU A 149 -5.80 5.08 -8.57
CA LEU A 149 -7.00 5.15 -9.39
C LEU A 149 -6.68 5.70 -10.77
N ARG A 150 -7.42 5.23 -11.77
CA ARG A 150 -7.47 5.82 -13.10
C ARG A 150 -8.90 6.29 -13.37
N PHE A 151 -9.02 7.53 -13.81
CA PHE A 151 -10.29 8.16 -14.18
C PHE A 151 -10.05 9.16 -15.32
N GLU A 152 -10.84 9.09 -16.40
CA GLU A 152 -10.68 9.93 -17.61
C GLU A 152 -9.22 10.03 -18.13
N ASP A 153 -8.55 8.88 -18.21
CA ASP A 153 -7.13 8.75 -18.62
C ASP A 153 -6.10 9.42 -17.70
N GLN A 154 -6.52 10.00 -16.57
CA GLN A 154 -5.66 10.55 -15.53
C GLN A 154 -5.41 9.53 -14.42
N LEU A 155 -4.22 9.60 -13.80
CA LEU A 155 -3.87 8.78 -12.65
C LEU A 155 -3.93 9.61 -11.37
N TYR A 156 -4.54 9.03 -10.34
CA TYR A 156 -4.64 9.59 -9.02
C TYR A 156 -4.11 8.63 -7.97
N LEU A 157 -3.51 9.18 -6.92
CA LEU A 157 -3.03 8.45 -5.76
C LEU A 157 -3.58 9.13 -4.51
N PHE A 158 -4.44 8.42 -3.80
CA PHE A 158 -4.99 8.84 -2.52
C PHE A 158 -4.14 8.21 -1.42
N ILE A 159 -3.70 9.01 -0.45
CA ILE A 159 -2.81 8.57 0.62
C ILE A 159 -3.38 9.07 1.95
N ARG A 160 -3.44 8.18 2.93
CA ARG A 160 -3.64 8.47 4.34
C ARG A 160 -2.43 8.00 5.12
N GLN A 161 -1.85 8.87 5.95
CA GLN A 161 -0.83 8.50 6.91
C GLN A 161 -1.49 8.09 8.24
N TYR A 162 -0.92 7.16 8.98
CA TYR A 162 -1.42 6.67 10.28
C TYR A 162 -0.58 7.22 11.43
N ASP A 163 -0.46 8.55 11.48
CA ASP A 163 0.24 9.33 12.50
C ASP A 163 -0.69 10.41 13.11
N ASP A 164 -0.14 11.50 13.63
CA ASP A 164 -0.92 12.64 14.15
C ASP A 164 -1.81 13.30 13.07
N GLN A 165 -1.57 13.03 11.78
CA GLN A 165 -2.35 13.50 10.63
C GLN A 165 -3.36 12.47 10.11
N ALA A 166 -3.64 11.39 10.84
CA ALA A 166 -4.46 10.29 10.33
C ALA A 166 -5.91 10.64 9.96
N ARG A 167 -6.35 11.86 10.28
CA ARG A 167 -7.63 12.43 9.83
C ARG A 167 -7.56 13.06 8.45
N SER A 168 -6.41 13.19 7.82
CA SER A 168 -6.28 13.81 6.50
C SER A 168 -6.06 12.77 5.41
N VAL A 169 -6.62 13.04 4.23
CA VAL A 169 -6.30 12.33 2.99
C VAL A 169 -5.64 13.31 2.04
N MET A 170 -4.49 12.93 1.51
CA MET A 170 -3.78 13.66 0.46
C MET A 170 -4.07 13.00 -0.88
N VAL A 171 -4.45 13.81 -1.87
CA VAL A 171 -4.65 13.39 -3.25
C VAL A 171 -3.52 13.93 -4.10
N LEU A 172 -2.83 13.02 -4.77
CA LEU A 172 -1.86 13.32 -5.80
C LEU A 172 -2.43 12.95 -7.17
N GLY A 173 -2.00 13.63 -8.23
CA GLY A 173 -2.37 13.27 -9.59
C GLY A 173 -1.30 13.61 -10.62
N THR A 174 -1.45 13.08 -11.83
CA THR A 174 -0.53 13.33 -12.95
C THR A 174 -0.75 14.69 -13.60
N GLU A 175 -2.00 15.16 -13.61
CA GLU A 175 -2.43 16.44 -14.17
C GLU A 175 -3.06 17.34 -13.10
N ARG A 176 -3.12 18.65 -13.37
CA ARG A 176 -3.74 19.65 -12.48
C ARG A 176 -5.12 20.07 -12.98
N ASP A 177 -5.94 19.10 -13.36
CA ASP A 177 -7.32 19.33 -13.75
C ASP A 177 -8.23 19.27 -12.51
N GLN A 178 -8.67 20.44 -12.03
CA GLN A 178 -9.51 20.53 -10.84
C GLN A 178 -10.94 20.07 -11.12
N GLU A 179 -11.45 20.26 -12.35
CA GLU A 179 -12.83 19.87 -12.69
C GLU A 179 -12.96 18.34 -12.70
N THR A 180 -12.00 17.64 -13.32
CA THR A 180 -11.96 16.16 -13.29
C THR A 180 -11.75 15.63 -11.87
N LEU A 181 -10.91 16.29 -11.07
CA LEU A 181 -10.71 15.89 -9.66
C LEU A 181 -11.99 16.05 -8.84
N ASP A 182 -12.71 17.15 -9.00
CA ASP A 182 -13.96 17.39 -8.28
C ASP A 182 -15.04 16.36 -8.67
N ASP A 183 -15.14 16.00 -9.95
CA ASP A 183 -16.05 14.92 -10.40
C ASP A 183 -15.64 13.55 -9.83
N LEU A 184 -14.33 13.24 -9.79
CA LEU A 184 -13.82 12.03 -9.16
C LEU A 184 -14.21 11.95 -7.69
N LEU A 185 -13.97 13.01 -6.92
CA LEU A 185 -14.30 13.06 -5.49
C LEU A 185 -15.80 12.92 -5.25
N LEU A 186 -16.63 13.56 -6.09
CA LEU A 186 -18.10 13.43 -6.03
C LEU A 186 -18.54 11.98 -6.27
N ARG A 187 -17.97 11.29 -7.26
CA ARG A 187 -18.29 9.89 -7.59
C ARG A 187 -17.82 8.90 -6.52
N LEU A 188 -16.70 9.21 -5.85
CA LEU A 188 -16.21 8.46 -4.70
C LEU A 188 -16.99 8.77 -3.41
N GLY A 189 -17.81 9.83 -3.39
CA GLY A 189 -18.48 10.29 -2.17
C GLY A 189 -17.52 10.88 -1.12
N MET A 190 -16.37 11.40 -1.55
CA MET A 190 -15.29 11.93 -0.69
C MET A 190 -15.20 13.47 -0.77
N THR A 191 -16.30 14.15 -0.42
CA THR A 191 -16.41 15.63 -0.41
C THR A 191 -16.32 16.22 0.98
#